data_AF-A0A1F4FFT2-F1
#
_entry.id   AF-A0A1F4FFT2-F1
#
_cell.length_a   1.000
_cell.length_b   1.000
_cell.length_c   1.000
_cell.angle_alpha   90.00
_cell.angle_beta   90.00
_cell.angle_gamma   90.00
#
_symmetry.space_group_name_H-M   'P 1'
#
loop_
_entity.id
_entity.type
_entity.pdbx_description
1 polymer ?
#
loop_
_entity_poly.entity_id
_entity_poly.type
_entity_poly.pdbx_seq_one_letter_code
_entity_poly.pdbx_strand_id
1 'polypeptide(L)'
;MDERQFRAALGEQRAYCEQRSPLYAAVLGALEGDVARQPAWLERLEESWRERRFAVAWEAAHLLLACLHFSALRGEARELAAAYPSCGGSGRDAGAAAIAFLNRAPAEFWTRLRLGMVQTNEVGRSVAWMFAAAVAFGERKLPFHLVELGASAGLNLIGDHLPQACRFVWPDGRPAEAPAAWTRPSQPAAAHAASRRRAHR
;
A
#
# COMPACT_ATOMS: atom_id res chain seq x y z
N MET A 1 -10.79 3.66 -17.21
CA MET A 1 -11.41 4.38 -16.07
C MET A 1 -11.81 5.75 -16.57
N ASP A 2 -13.06 6.17 -16.38
CA ASP A 2 -13.50 7.51 -16.80
C ASP A 2 -13.13 8.59 -15.76
N GLU A 3 -13.22 9.86 -16.16
CA GLU A 3 -12.87 11.00 -15.29
C GLU A 3 -13.67 11.00 -13.97
N ARG A 4 -14.97 10.66 -14.02
CA ARG A 4 -15.84 10.64 -12.83
C ARG A 4 -15.37 9.58 -11.84
N GLN A 5 -15.05 8.38 -12.32
CA GLN A 5 -14.49 7.29 -11.52
C GLN A 5 -13.15 7.70 -10.92
N PHE A 6 -12.30 8.38 -11.69
CA PHE A 6 -11.00 8.83 -11.19
C PHE A 6 -11.14 9.89 -10.09
N ARG A 7 -12.03 10.88 -10.26
CA ARG A 7 -12.32 11.87 -9.20
C ARG A 7 -12.84 11.23 -7.92
N ALA A 8 -13.75 10.26 -8.04
CA ALA A 8 -14.25 9.52 -6.88
C ALA A 8 -13.11 8.78 -6.16
N ALA A 9 -12.23 8.12 -6.92
CA ALA A 9 -11.07 7.43 -6.37
C ALA A 9 -10.09 8.37 -5.64
N LEU A 10 -9.88 9.59 -6.16
CA LEU A 10 -9.08 10.60 -5.47
C LEU A 10 -9.70 10.99 -4.12
N GLY A 11 -11.01 11.29 -4.11
CA GLY A 11 -11.75 11.67 -2.89
C GLY A 11 -11.74 10.60 -1.81
N GLU A 12 -12.00 9.35 -2.18
CA GLU A 12 -11.94 8.21 -1.25
C GLU A 12 -10.55 8.05 -0.64
N GLN A 13 -9.50 8.13 -1.48
CA GLN A 13 -8.12 8.01 -1.00
C GLN A 13 -7.69 9.19 -0.15
N ARG A 14 -8.15 10.41 -0.47
CA ARG A 14 -7.88 11.59 0.32
C ARG A 14 -8.44 11.41 1.73
N ALA A 15 -9.71 11.04 1.84
CA ALA A 15 -10.37 10.79 3.12
C ALA A 15 -9.65 9.70 3.93
N TYR A 16 -9.18 8.62 3.28
CA TYR A 16 -8.38 7.59 3.94
C TYR A 16 -7.04 8.13 4.49
N CYS A 17 -6.42 9.05 3.75
CA CYS A 17 -5.11 9.62 4.06
C CYS A 17 -5.16 10.76 5.10
N GLU A 18 -6.26 11.47 5.30
CA GLU A 18 -6.33 12.66 6.18
C GLU A 18 -5.80 12.42 7.60
N GLN A 19 -6.03 11.23 8.16
CA GLN A 19 -5.57 10.86 9.51
C GLN A 19 -4.30 10.00 9.52
N ARG A 20 -3.77 9.62 8.35
CA ARG A 20 -2.66 8.65 8.22
C ARG A 20 -1.42 9.24 7.54
N SER A 21 -1.63 10.08 6.54
CA SER A 21 -0.58 10.73 5.77
C SER A 21 -1.06 12.12 5.32
N PRO A 22 -0.79 13.16 6.13
CA PRO A 22 -1.07 14.55 5.74
C PRO A 22 -0.41 14.93 4.41
N LEU A 23 0.75 14.35 4.11
CA LEU A 23 1.46 14.52 2.85
C LEU A 23 0.60 14.10 1.64
N TYR A 24 0.07 12.87 1.66
CA TYR A 24 -0.72 12.37 0.54
C TYR A 24 -2.12 12.94 0.50
N ALA A 25 -2.70 13.30 1.64
CA ALA A 25 -3.96 14.05 1.67
C ALA A 25 -3.80 15.40 0.93
N ALA A 26 -2.68 16.11 1.13
CA ALA A 26 -2.39 17.35 0.42
C ALA A 26 -2.17 17.13 -1.09
N VAL A 27 -1.48 16.06 -1.49
CA VAL A 27 -1.30 15.72 -2.92
C VAL A 27 -2.64 15.40 -3.59
N LEU A 28 -3.46 14.54 -2.97
CA LEU A 28 -4.76 14.14 -3.51
C LEU A 28 -5.73 15.32 -3.60
N GLY A 29 -5.78 16.19 -2.60
CA GLY A 29 -6.59 17.40 -2.64
C GLY A 29 -6.17 18.38 -3.74
N ALA A 30 -4.87 18.53 -4.00
CA ALA A 30 -4.38 19.33 -5.12
C ALA A 30 -4.76 18.71 -6.47
N LEU A 31 -4.67 17.38 -6.62
CA LEU A 31 -5.09 16.67 -7.83
C LEU A 31 -6.58 16.85 -8.09
N GLU A 32 -7.45 16.70 -7.09
CA GLU A 32 -8.90 16.92 -7.23
C GLU A 32 -9.22 18.31 -7.79
N GLY A 33 -8.60 19.34 -7.19
CA GLY A 33 -8.77 20.73 -7.62
C GLY A 33 -8.18 20.99 -9.01
N ASP A 34 -7.09 20.33 -9.37
CA ASP A 34 -6.47 20.51 -10.67
C ASP A 34 -7.27 19.82 -11.78
N VAL A 35 -7.72 18.57 -11.58
CA VAL A 35 -8.60 17.85 -12.52
C VAL A 35 -9.87 18.66 -12.81
N ALA A 36 -10.41 19.40 -11.84
CA ALA A 36 -11.57 20.31 -12.05
C ALA A 36 -11.33 21.39 -13.12
N ARG A 37 -10.06 21.72 -13.38
CA ARG A 37 -9.62 22.71 -14.38
C ARG A 37 -9.22 22.09 -15.72
N GLN A 38 -9.38 20.77 -15.89
CA GLN A 38 -9.02 20.02 -17.11
C GLN A 38 -7.57 20.31 -17.59
N PRO A 39 -6.56 19.98 -16.76
CA PRO A 39 -5.17 20.30 -17.06
C PRO A 39 -4.63 19.38 -18.16
N ALA A 40 -3.63 19.83 -18.91
CA ALA A 40 -3.08 19.06 -20.04
C ALA A 40 -2.54 17.67 -19.64
N TRP A 41 -2.08 17.50 -18.40
CA TRP A 41 -1.63 16.20 -17.91
C TRP A 41 -2.77 15.19 -17.75
N LEU A 42 -4.03 15.63 -17.62
CA LEU A 42 -5.19 14.75 -17.51
C LEU A 42 -5.41 13.96 -18.82
N GLU A 43 -5.25 14.61 -19.98
CA GLU A 43 -5.33 13.91 -21.27
C GLU A 43 -4.25 12.82 -21.39
N ARG A 44 -3.03 13.10 -20.93
CA ARG A 44 -1.92 12.12 -20.89
C ARG A 44 -2.19 10.96 -19.94
N LEU A 45 -2.84 11.24 -18.81
CA LEU A 45 -3.31 10.23 -17.86
C LEU A 45 -4.32 9.29 -18.53
N GLU A 46 -5.34 9.85 -19.17
CA GLU A 46 -6.39 9.11 -19.87
C GLU A 46 -5.81 8.26 -21.00
N GLU A 47 -4.88 8.82 -21.78
CA GLU A 47 -4.14 8.07 -22.81
C GLU A 47 -3.34 6.91 -22.20
N SER A 48 -2.70 7.13 -21.04
CA SER A 48 -1.90 6.10 -20.36
C SER A 48 -2.75 4.95 -19.81
N TRP A 49 -4.02 5.20 -19.49
CA TRP A 49 -4.91 4.22 -18.87
C TRP A 49 -6.08 3.77 -19.75
N ARG A 50 -6.12 4.18 -21.03
CA ARG A 50 -7.20 3.85 -21.97
C ARG A 50 -7.54 2.36 -22.00
N GLU A 51 -6.52 1.51 -22.13
CA GLU A 51 -6.66 0.05 -22.21
C GLU A 51 -6.52 -0.65 -20.86
N ARG A 52 -6.36 0.13 -19.77
CA ARG A 52 -6.08 -0.42 -18.45
C ARG A 52 -7.38 -0.67 -17.68
N ARG A 53 -7.43 -1.84 -17.04
CA ARG A 53 -8.49 -2.21 -16.09
C ARG A 53 -7.89 -2.22 -14.68
N PHE A 54 -8.50 -1.46 -13.78
CA PHE A 54 -8.18 -1.48 -12.36
C PHE A 54 -9.14 -2.44 -11.66
N ALA A 55 -8.62 -3.26 -10.76
CA ALA A 55 -9.46 -4.22 -10.03
C ALA A 55 -10.40 -3.50 -9.05
N VAL A 56 -9.96 -2.34 -8.55
CA VAL A 56 -10.62 -1.53 -7.54
C VAL A 56 -10.35 -0.05 -7.81
N ALA A 57 -11.31 0.83 -7.49
CA ALA A 57 -11.25 2.24 -7.85
C ALA A 57 -9.98 2.95 -7.31
N TRP A 58 -9.59 2.64 -6.08
CA TRP A 58 -8.45 3.25 -5.43
C TRP A 58 -7.09 2.85 -6.00
N GLU A 59 -7.00 1.79 -6.81
CA GLU A 59 -5.73 1.32 -7.38
C GLU A 59 -5.11 2.38 -8.31
N ALA A 60 -5.96 3.09 -9.07
CA ALA A 60 -5.52 4.15 -9.97
C ALA A 60 -4.84 5.31 -9.22
N ALA A 61 -5.49 5.80 -8.15
CA ALA A 61 -4.93 6.84 -7.30
C ALA A 61 -3.62 6.39 -6.64
N HIS A 62 -3.55 5.16 -6.13
CA HIS A 62 -2.31 4.61 -5.56
C HIS A 62 -1.18 4.51 -6.58
N LEU A 63 -1.46 4.03 -7.79
CA LEU A 63 -0.44 3.92 -8.84
C LEU A 63 0.12 5.29 -9.22
N LEU A 64 -0.74 6.31 -9.32
CA LEU A 64 -0.29 7.68 -9.55
C LEU A 64 0.62 8.19 -8.43
N LEU A 65 0.20 8.05 -7.17
CA LEU A 65 1.02 8.44 -6.01
C LEU A 65 2.36 7.69 -5.96
N ALA A 66 2.34 6.38 -6.26
CA ALA A 66 3.54 5.56 -6.31
C ALA A 66 4.50 6.02 -7.43
N CYS A 67 4.00 6.34 -8.62
CA CYS A 67 4.83 6.86 -9.71
C CYS A 67 5.42 8.24 -9.37
N LEU A 68 4.65 9.14 -8.73
CA LEU A 68 5.15 10.44 -8.26
C LEU A 68 6.27 10.25 -7.23
N HIS A 69 6.05 9.40 -6.24
CA HIS A 69 7.05 9.10 -5.22
C HIS A 69 8.30 8.45 -5.82
N PHE A 70 8.13 7.50 -6.74
CA PHE A 70 9.23 6.88 -7.45
C PHE A 70 10.07 7.91 -8.21
N SER A 71 9.46 8.85 -8.92
CA SER A 71 10.18 9.95 -9.59
C SER A 71 10.97 10.82 -8.60
N ALA A 72 10.44 11.07 -7.40
CA ALA A 72 11.15 11.79 -6.35
C ALA A 72 12.40 11.02 -5.86
N LEU A 73 12.24 9.73 -5.55
CA LEU A 73 13.34 8.85 -5.10
C LEU A 73 14.43 8.67 -6.16
N ARG A 74 14.06 8.68 -7.44
CA ARG A 74 15.00 8.61 -8.56
C ARG A 74 15.72 9.93 -8.85
N GLY A 75 15.34 11.02 -8.17
CA GLY A 75 15.87 12.35 -8.43
C GLY A 75 15.37 12.99 -9.73
N GLU A 76 14.33 12.42 -10.34
CA GLU A 76 13.72 12.90 -11.60
C GLU A 76 12.76 14.06 -11.36
N ALA A 77 12.28 14.22 -10.12
CA ALA A 77 11.35 15.26 -9.69
C ALA A 77 11.89 16.01 -8.47
N ARG A 78 12.73 17.03 -8.70
CA ARG A 78 13.40 17.78 -7.62
C ARG A 78 12.40 18.48 -6.69
N GLU A 79 11.31 19.01 -7.23
CA GLU A 79 10.21 19.64 -6.50
C GLU A 79 9.51 18.64 -5.57
N LEU A 80 9.29 17.41 -6.02
CA LEU A 80 8.72 16.36 -5.20
C LEU A 80 9.72 15.90 -4.13
N ALA A 81 11.00 15.74 -4.48
CA ALA A 81 12.04 15.38 -3.52
C ALA A 81 12.18 16.43 -2.40
N ALA A 82 12.07 17.73 -2.73
CA ALA A 82 12.08 18.81 -1.75
C ALA A 82 10.85 18.83 -0.83
N ALA A 83 9.72 18.29 -1.29
CA ALA A 83 8.49 18.17 -0.52
C ALA A 83 8.40 16.86 0.28
N TYR A 84 9.00 15.76 -0.19
CA TYR A 84 8.78 14.42 0.38
C TYR A 84 9.80 14.09 1.48
N PRO A 85 9.36 13.84 2.74
CA PRO A 85 10.28 13.53 3.85
C PRO A 85 11.18 12.31 3.62
N SER A 86 10.69 11.31 2.86
CA SER A 86 11.47 10.12 2.46
C SER A 86 12.71 10.45 1.61
N CYS A 87 12.71 11.63 0.97
CA CYS A 87 13.82 12.15 0.17
C CYS A 87 14.64 13.21 0.92
N GLY A 88 14.38 13.41 2.22
CA GLY A 88 14.95 14.51 3.01
C GLY A 88 14.20 15.85 2.85
N GLY A 89 13.03 15.83 2.21
CA GLY A 89 12.19 17.00 1.99
C GLY A 89 11.42 17.48 3.24
N SER A 90 10.77 18.62 3.09
CA SER A 90 10.17 19.36 4.21
C SER A 90 8.79 18.86 4.69
N GLY A 91 8.13 17.99 3.92
CA GLY A 91 6.73 17.60 4.13
C GLY A 91 5.71 18.66 3.71
N ARG A 92 6.16 19.82 3.22
CA ARG A 92 5.30 20.96 2.84
C ARG A 92 5.14 21.04 1.32
N ASP A 93 4.08 21.72 0.89
CA ASP A 93 3.79 22.06 -0.52
C ASP A 93 3.73 20.86 -1.48
N ALA A 94 3.52 19.65 -0.95
CA ALA A 94 3.54 18.42 -1.73
C ALA A 94 2.51 18.41 -2.87
N GLY A 95 1.33 19.00 -2.65
CA GLY A 95 0.31 19.15 -3.69
C GLY A 95 0.78 20.06 -4.83
N ALA A 96 1.35 21.23 -4.52
CA ALA A 96 1.89 22.13 -5.54
C ALA A 96 3.06 21.48 -6.30
N ALA A 97 3.94 20.77 -5.60
CA ALA A 97 5.04 20.02 -6.19
C ALA A 97 4.55 18.91 -7.14
N ALA A 98 3.48 18.20 -6.79
CA ALA A 98 2.89 17.18 -7.66
C ALA A 98 2.32 17.77 -8.95
N ILE A 99 1.56 18.86 -8.86
CA ILE A 99 1.03 19.54 -10.05
C ILE A 99 2.17 20.09 -10.92
N ALA A 100 3.17 20.73 -10.30
CA ALA A 100 4.34 21.25 -11.02
C ALA A 100 5.08 20.15 -11.79
N PHE A 101 5.27 18.98 -11.17
CA PHE A 101 5.90 17.83 -11.83
C PHE A 101 5.02 17.26 -12.96
N LEU A 102 3.72 17.05 -12.72
CA LEU A 102 2.81 16.49 -13.73
C LEU A 102 2.72 17.34 -15.00
N ASN A 103 2.74 18.66 -14.86
CA ASN A 103 2.75 19.59 -16.00
C ASN A 103 3.97 19.45 -16.91
N ARG A 104 5.07 18.86 -16.43
CA ARG A 104 6.31 18.65 -17.17
C ARG A 104 6.78 17.20 -17.17
N ALA A 105 5.89 16.26 -16.82
CA ALA A 105 6.28 14.88 -16.60
C ALA A 105 6.79 14.25 -17.91
N PRO A 106 7.98 13.60 -17.88
CA PRO A 106 8.59 13.04 -19.07
C PRO A 106 7.84 11.80 -19.56
N ALA A 107 8.09 11.36 -20.80
CA ALA A 107 7.43 10.20 -21.40
C ALA A 107 7.56 8.93 -20.53
N GLU A 108 8.71 8.76 -19.90
CA GLU A 108 9.03 7.63 -19.01
C GLU A 108 8.11 7.57 -17.79
N PHE A 109 7.64 8.71 -17.28
CA PHE A 109 6.65 8.74 -16.19
C PHE A 109 5.32 8.14 -16.65
N TRP A 110 4.85 8.52 -17.83
CA TRP A 110 3.60 8.01 -18.41
C TRP A 110 3.70 6.53 -18.78
N THR A 111 4.85 6.08 -19.29
CA THR A 111 5.13 4.66 -19.52
C THR A 111 5.07 3.86 -18.22
N ARG A 112 5.67 4.38 -17.13
CA ARG A 112 5.57 3.76 -15.80
C ARG A 112 4.13 3.68 -15.31
N LEU A 113 3.35 4.73 -15.54
CA LEU A 113 1.96 4.77 -15.13
C LEU A 113 1.08 3.78 -15.94
N ARG A 114 1.39 3.58 -17.22
CA ARG A 114 0.71 2.63 -18.11
C ARG A 114 0.99 1.18 -17.71
N LEU A 115 2.25 0.85 -17.46
CA LEU A 115 2.72 -0.53 -17.29
C LEU A 115 2.87 -0.97 -15.83
N GLY A 116 3.02 -0.02 -14.91
CA GLY A 116 3.29 -0.28 -13.51
C GLY A 116 2.13 -0.97 -12.79
N MET A 117 2.42 -1.58 -11.65
CA MET A 117 1.44 -2.12 -10.71
C MET A 117 1.89 -1.73 -9.31
N VAL A 118 0.93 -1.55 -8.41
CA VAL A 118 1.19 -1.36 -6.98
C VAL A 118 0.79 -2.62 -6.23
N GLN A 119 1.59 -2.98 -5.22
CA GLN A 119 1.24 -4.00 -4.25
C GLN A 119 0.92 -3.27 -2.94
N THR A 120 -0.31 -3.42 -2.45
CA THR A 120 -0.69 -2.91 -1.13
C THR A 120 -0.24 -3.92 -0.08
N ASN A 121 0.97 -3.73 0.44
CA ASN A 121 1.45 -4.45 1.60
C ASN A 121 0.80 -3.83 2.85
N GLU A 122 -0.45 -4.20 3.10
CA GLU A 122 -1.21 -3.79 4.28
C GLU A 122 -1.03 -4.80 5.41
N VAL A 123 -0.71 -4.32 6.61
CA VAL A 123 -0.53 -5.15 7.81
C VAL A 123 -1.77 -5.98 8.10
N GLY A 124 -2.96 -5.44 7.80
CA GLY A 124 -4.23 -6.12 7.98
C GLY A 124 -4.38 -7.44 7.21
N ARG A 125 -3.61 -7.66 6.13
CA ARG A 125 -3.62 -8.94 5.40
C ARG A 125 -3.11 -10.11 6.24
N SER A 126 -2.25 -9.84 7.22
CA SER A 126 -1.74 -10.88 8.12
C SER A 126 -2.84 -11.49 8.98
N VAL A 127 -3.89 -10.72 9.29
CA VAL A 127 -5.02 -11.15 10.12
C VAL A 127 -5.67 -12.43 9.56
N ALA A 128 -5.81 -12.54 8.24
CA ALA A 128 -6.46 -13.67 7.60
C ALA A 128 -5.75 -14.99 7.89
N TRP A 129 -4.42 -15.04 7.71
CA TRP A 129 -3.66 -16.26 7.97
C TRP A 129 -3.44 -16.49 9.47
N MET A 130 -3.25 -15.43 10.25
CA MET A 130 -3.11 -15.53 11.72
C MET A 130 -4.38 -16.12 12.35
N PHE A 131 -5.55 -15.82 11.80
CA PHE A 131 -6.82 -16.37 12.26
C PHE A 131 -6.94 -17.85 12.00
N ALA A 132 -6.64 -18.25 10.77
CA ALA A 132 -6.57 -19.66 10.42
C ALA A 132 -5.56 -20.40 11.30
N ALA A 133 -4.38 -19.82 11.55
CA ALA A 133 -3.36 -20.40 12.42
C ALA A 133 -3.85 -20.56 13.87
N ALA A 134 -4.44 -19.52 14.45
CA ALA A 134 -4.93 -19.51 15.83
C ALA A 134 -6.03 -20.55 16.05
N VAL A 135 -7.03 -20.60 15.16
CA VAL A 135 -8.18 -21.50 15.27
C VAL A 135 -7.82 -22.95 14.95
N ALA A 136 -7.06 -23.18 13.87
CA ALA A 136 -6.79 -24.54 13.40
C ALA A 136 -5.54 -25.17 14.01
N PHE A 137 -4.53 -24.42 14.46
CA PHE A 137 -3.27 -25.00 14.91
C PHE A 137 -2.96 -24.68 16.38
N GLY A 138 -3.50 -23.58 16.90
CA GLY A 138 -3.30 -23.14 18.28
C GLY A 138 -3.78 -24.14 19.34
N GLU A 139 -5.03 -24.61 19.23
CA GLU A 139 -5.59 -25.59 20.17
C GLU A 139 -4.90 -26.95 20.12
N ARG A 140 -4.44 -27.33 18.92
CA ARG A 140 -3.82 -28.64 18.65
C ARG A 140 -2.31 -28.67 18.90
N LYS A 141 -1.70 -27.52 19.23
CA LYS A 141 -0.24 -27.36 19.42
C LYS A 141 0.58 -27.89 18.24
N LEU A 142 0.06 -27.73 17.02
CA LEU A 142 0.73 -28.17 15.79
C LEU A 142 1.58 -27.03 15.21
N PRO A 143 2.73 -27.32 14.58
CA PRO A 143 3.51 -26.30 13.88
C PRO A 143 2.74 -25.76 12.67
N PHE A 144 2.83 -24.46 12.44
CA PHE A 144 2.28 -23.76 11.28
C PHE A 144 3.40 -22.97 10.59
N HIS A 145 3.53 -23.13 9.28
CA HIS A 145 4.51 -22.41 8.47
C HIS A 145 3.79 -21.65 7.36
N LEU A 146 3.95 -20.33 7.31
CA LEU A 146 3.46 -19.50 6.22
C LEU A 146 4.52 -19.42 5.11
N VAL A 147 4.09 -19.72 3.88
CA VAL A 147 4.88 -19.45 2.67
C VAL A 147 4.07 -18.49 1.80
N GLU A 148 4.52 -17.23 1.72
CA GLU A 148 3.91 -16.22 0.85
C GLU A 148 4.80 -15.98 -0.38
N LEU A 149 4.26 -16.26 -1.56
CA LEU A 149 4.92 -15.96 -2.81
C LEU A 149 4.80 -14.45 -3.10
N GLY A 150 5.93 -13.80 -3.40
CA GLY A 150 5.93 -12.36 -3.69
C GLY A 150 5.71 -11.48 -2.46
N ALA A 151 6.20 -11.89 -1.28
CA ALA A 151 6.01 -11.19 0.00
C ALA A 151 6.51 -9.74 0.05
N SER A 152 7.19 -9.25 -1.00
CA SER A 152 7.64 -7.86 -1.11
C SER A 152 8.50 -7.46 0.10
N ALA A 153 8.12 -6.40 0.84
CA ALA A 153 8.81 -5.97 2.06
C ALA A 153 8.64 -6.92 3.26
N GLY A 154 7.91 -8.03 3.11
CA GLY A 154 7.78 -9.08 4.11
C GLY A 154 6.79 -8.77 5.25
N LEU A 155 5.98 -7.72 5.16
CA LEU A 155 5.07 -7.30 6.24
C LEU A 155 4.11 -8.42 6.70
N ASN A 156 3.62 -9.24 5.76
CA ASN A 156 2.75 -10.37 6.09
C ASN A 156 3.49 -11.56 6.70
N LEU A 157 4.80 -11.69 6.45
CA LEU A 157 5.65 -12.75 7.03
C LEU A 157 5.95 -12.52 8.50
N ILE A 158 5.87 -11.27 8.95
CA ILE A 158 6.08 -10.86 10.34
C ILE A 158 4.78 -10.46 11.05
N GLY A 159 3.63 -10.90 10.54
CA GLY A 159 2.31 -10.50 11.05
C GLY A 159 2.12 -10.75 12.55
N ASP A 160 2.75 -11.81 13.07
CA ASP A 160 2.78 -12.16 14.50
C ASP A 160 3.59 -11.18 15.36
N HIS A 161 4.46 -10.37 14.74
CA HIS A 161 5.23 -9.30 15.37
C HIS A 161 4.60 -7.91 15.21
N LEU A 162 3.55 -7.78 14.38
CA LEU A 162 2.91 -6.50 14.10
C LEU A 162 1.72 -6.27 15.03
N PRO A 163 1.47 -5.02 15.46
CA PRO A 163 0.26 -4.68 16.21
C PRO A 163 -0.97 -5.00 15.37
N GLN A 164 -1.88 -5.79 15.91
CA GLN A 164 -3.04 -6.24 15.15
C GLN A 164 -4.08 -5.13 15.05
N ALA A 165 -4.38 -4.70 13.82
CA ALA A 165 -5.36 -3.63 13.55
C ALA A 165 -6.81 -4.14 13.45
N CYS A 166 -7.13 -5.29 14.05
CA CYS A 166 -8.46 -5.91 13.95
C CYS A 166 -9.17 -5.93 15.30
N ARG A 167 -10.49 -5.73 15.25
CA ARG A 167 -11.41 -5.92 16.39
C ARG A 167 -12.25 -7.16 16.13
N PHE A 168 -12.38 -8.02 17.14
CA PHE A 168 -13.32 -9.11 17.12
C PHE A 168 -14.71 -8.60 17.52
N VAL A 169 -15.73 -9.04 16.80
CA VAL A 169 -17.14 -8.73 17.08
C VAL A 169 -17.98 -9.97 16.95
N TRP A 170 -19.00 -10.08 17.80
CA TRP A 170 -20.04 -11.08 17.68
C TRP A 170 -20.96 -10.78 16.48
N PRO A 171 -21.76 -11.75 16.01
CA PRO A 171 -22.74 -11.51 14.94
C PRO A 171 -23.72 -10.36 15.22
N ASP A 172 -23.95 -10.03 16.51
CA ASP A 172 -24.79 -8.92 16.95
C ASP A 172 -24.04 -7.58 17.09
N GLY A 173 -22.78 -7.52 16.64
CA GLY A 173 -21.95 -6.31 16.58
C GLY A 173 -21.25 -5.92 17.89
N ARG A 174 -21.52 -6.63 19.00
CA ARG A 174 -20.84 -6.35 20.27
C ARG A 174 -19.35 -6.71 20.18
N PRO A 175 -18.46 -5.96 20.87
CA PRO A 175 -17.06 -6.36 20.97
C PRO A 175 -16.94 -7.80 21.50
N ALA A 176 -16.06 -8.58 20.88
CA ALA A 176 -15.68 -9.91 21.33
C ALA A 176 -14.21 -9.90 21.77
N GLU A 177 -13.87 -10.80 22.69
CA GLU A 177 -12.47 -11.04 23.04
C GLU A 177 -11.74 -11.73 21.89
N ALA A 178 -10.45 -11.44 21.74
CA ALA A 178 -9.62 -12.16 20.79
C ALA A 178 -9.48 -13.63 21.21
N PRO A 179 -9.42 -14.60 20.26
CA PRO A 179 -9.13 -15.99 20.59
C PRO A 179 -7.86 -16.10 21.45
N ALA A 180 -7.83 -16.98 22.45
CA ALA A 180 -6.68 -17.10 23.36
C ALA A 180 -5.34 -17.42 22.65
N ALA A 181 -5.39 -18.04 21.46
CA ALA A 181 -4.22 -18.30 20.62
C ALA A 181 -3.72 -17.07 19.84
N TRP A 182 -4.50 -15.98 19.80
CA TRP A 182 -4.20 -14.74 19.08
C TRP A 182 -3.31 -13.78 19.88
N THR A 183 -3.44 -13.79 21.21
CA THR A 183 -2.74 -12.85 22.11
C THR A 183 -1.37 -13.34 22.54
N ARG A 184 -0.91 -14.51 22.07
CA ARG A 184 0.41 -15.02 22.42
C ARG A 184 1.44 -14.37 21.50
N PRO A 185 2.37 -13.54 22.01
CA PRO A 185 3.59 -13.27 21.25
C PRO A 185 4.22 -14.63 20.92
N SER A 186 4.65 -14.80 19.67
CA SER A 186 5.41 -15.96 19.27
C SER A 186 6.61 -16.08 20.21
N GLN A 187 6.71 -17.20 20.94
CA GLN A 187 7.99 -17.55 21.54
C GLN A 187 8.96 -17.68 20.37
N PRO A 188 10.13 -17.01 20.39
CA PRO A 188 11.10 -17.14 19.31
C PRO A 188 11.33 -18.62 19.10
N ALA A 189 11.02 -19.11 17.90
CA ALA A 189 11.23 -20.50 17.55
C ALA A 189 12.69 -20.80 17.87
N ALA A 190 12.94 -21.67 18.86
CA ALA A 190 14.29 -22.13 19.17
C ALA A 190 14.90 -22.54 17.83
N ALA A 191 15.97 -21.86 17.43
CA ALA A 191 16.61 -22.00 16.14
C ALA A 191 16.86 -23.48 15.90
N HIS A 192 15.99 -24.12 15.09
CA HIS A 192 16.21 -25.48 14.68
C HIS A 192 17.34 -25.39 13.67
N ALA A 193 18.56 -25.55 14.18
CA ALA A 193 19.76 -25.74 13.37
C ALA A 193 19.43 -26.82 12.36
N ALA A 194 19.31 -26.43 11.10
CA ALA A 194 19.04 -27.32 10.00
C ALA A 194 20.20 -28.31 9.89
N SER A 195 20.07 -29.48 10.54
CA SER A 195 20.99 -30.58 10.32
C SER A 195 20.75 -31.07 8.90
N ARG A 196 21.60 -30.60 7.97
CA ARG A 196 21.67 -31.12 6.60
C ARG A 196 22.02 -32.61 6.70
N ARG A 197 21.04 -33.50 6.55
CA ARG A 197 21.32 -34.90 6.25
C ARG A 197 21.88 -34.93 4.83
N ARG A 198 23.20 -35.09 4.71
CA ARG A 198 23.82 -35.51 3.44
C ARG A 198 23.19 -36.85 3.08
N ALA A 199 22.53 -36.90 1.92
CA ALA A 199 22.16 -38.14 1.29
C ALA A 199 23.44 -38.95 1.06
N HIS A 200 23.53 -40.12 1.69
CA HIS A 200 24.45 -41.16 1.25
C HIS A 200 23.82 -41.88 0.06
N ARG A 201 24.69 -42.12 -0.94
CA ARG A 201 24.47 -42.97 -2.11
C ARG A 201 24.04 -44.37 -1.72
#